data_AF-A0A7S4QUZ1-F1
#
_entry.id   AF-A0A7S4QUZ1-F1
#
_cell.length_a   1.000
_cell.length_b   1.000
_cell.length_c   1.000
_cell.angle_alpha   90.00
_cell.angle_beta   90.00
_cell.angle_gamma   90.00
#
_symmetry.space_group_name_H-M   'P 1'
#
loop_
_entity.id
_entity.type
_entity.pdbx_description
1 polymer ?
#
loop_
_entity_poly.entity_id
_entity_poly.type
_entity_poly.pdbx_seq_one_letter_code
_entity_poly.pdbx_strand_id
1 'polypeptide(L)'
;AEFSAAASRALAGQARGGRLVVAMDAEWGAGARPLSTLQLAVDAESGRAQVFLVDMLRRPSRTTLDLCRRLLLPTSSGQSPGHTVLVFSPRQDLQRLVAAGVLPSHCAALPSHELGWTDVQRLDWGLGPQPGLRAVVERRLGARLDKRMQTSDWDRRPLLQEQLDYAALDAVCLLRLYRCM
;
A
#
# COMPACT_ATOMS: atom_id res chain seq x y z
N ALA A 1 -11.09 0.80 16.42
CA ALA A 1 -10.45 1.96 15.77
C ALA A 1 -11.04 2.15 14.37
N GLU A 2 -11.01 3.38 13.84
CA GLU A 2 -11.59 3.75 12.55
C GLU A 2 -11.11 2.87 11.39
N PHE A 3 -9.80 2.57 11.33
CA PHE A 3 -9.21 1.65 10.35
C PHE A 3 -9.89 0.28 10.33
N SER A 4 -10.03 -0.38 11.48
CA SER A 4 -10.55 -1.74 11.53
C SER A 4 -11.98 -1.81 10.98
N ALA A 5 -12.82 -0.84 11.33
CA ALA A 5 -14.19 -0.77 10.84
C ALA A 5 -14.25 -0.51 9.33
N ALA A 6 -13.40 0.39 8.81
CA ALA A 6 -13.33 0.68 7.39
C ALA A 6 -12.80 -0.51 6.57
N ALA A 7 -11.70 -1.12 6.99
CA ALA A 7 -11.10 -2.29 6.34
C ALA A 7 -12.08 -3.48 6.33
N SER A 8 -12.75 -3.76 7.45
CA SER A 8 -13.75 -4.83 7.51
C SER A 8 -14.94 -4.58 6.57
N ARG A 9 -15.43 -3.33 6.48
CA ARG A 9 -16.50 -2.97 5.53
C ARG A 9 -16.06 -3.15 4.08
N ALA A 10 -14.86 -2.68 3.73
CA ALA A 10 -14.30 -2.81 2.38
C ALA A 10 -14.18 -4.29 1.96
N LEU A 11 -13.59 -5.12 2.82
CA LEU A 11 -13.46 -6.57 2.59
C LEU A 11 -14.82 -7.28 2.52
N ALA A 12 -15.78 -6.89 3.35
CA ALA A 12 -17.14 -7.45 3.31
C ALA A 12 -17.90 -7.03 2.04
N GLY A 13 -17.70 -5.81 1.56
CA GLY A 13 -18.23 -5.37 0.26
C GLY A 13 -17.64 -6.17 -0.89
N GLN A 14 -16.32 -6.35 -0.90
CA GLN A 14 -15.63 -7.19 -1.88
C GLN A 14 -16.14 -8.63 -1.89
N ALA A 15 -16.34 -9.24 -0.71
CA ALA A 15 -16.87 -10.60 -0.60
C ALA A 15 -18.28 -10.75 -1.17
N ARG A 16 -19.03 -9.66 -1.34
CA ARG A 16 -20.36 -9.62 -1.99
C ARG A 16 -20.28 -9.30 -3.49
N GLY A 17 -19.07 -9.29 -4.07
CA GLY A 17 -18.83 -8.97 -5.47
C GLY A 17 -18.55 -7.49 -5.74
N GLY A 18 -18.44 -6.67 -4.70
CA GLY A 18 -18.14 -5.25 -4.85
C GLY A 18 -16.70 -4.97 -5.30
N ARG A 19 -16.50 -3.83 -5.97
CA ARG A 19 -15.16 -3.39 -6.36
C ARG A 19 -14.35 -2.99 -5.13
N LEU A 20 -13.11 -3.49 -5.07
CA LEU A 20 -12.10 -3.05 -4.11
C LEU A 20 -10.76 -2.93 -4.82
N VAL A 21 -10.09 -1.80 -4.64
CA VAL A 21 -8.70 -1.56 -5.03
C VAL A 21 -7.96 -1.05 -3.81
N VAL A 22 -6.84 -1.69 -3.49
CA VAL A 22 -5.96 -1.30 -2.38
C VAL A 22 -4.62 -0.90 -2.97
N ALA A 23 -4.14 0.30 -2.68
CA ALA A 23 -2.75 0.67 -2.92
C ALA A 23 -2.00 0.71 -1.60
N MET A 24 -0.74 0.33 -1.64
CA MET A 24 0.11 0.38 -0.46
C MET A 24 1.49 0.92 -0.78
N ASP A 25 2.08 1.49 0.26
CA ASP A 25 3.51 1.77 0.34
C ASP A 25 3.94 1.58 1.80
N ALA A 26 5.24 1.61 2.08
CA ALA A 26 5.74 1.50 3.44
C ALA A 26 6.99 2.34 3.68
N GLU A 27 7.16 2.77 4.94
CA GLU A 27 8.31 3.55 5.36
C GLU A 27 8.96 2.96 6.61
N TRP A 28 10.29 3.10 6.67
CA TRP A 28 11.11 2.52 7.73
C TRP A 28 12.28 3.44 8.12
N GLY A 29 12.64 3.42 9.39
CA GLY A 29 13.82 4.10 9.91
C GLY A 29 15.12 3.31 9.68
N ALA A 30 16.22 3.87 10.18
CA ALA A 30 17.54 3.21 10.18
C ALA A 30 17.70 2.15 11.29
N GLY A 31 16.71 2.02 12.18
CA GLY A 31 16.74 1.10 13.32
C GLY A 31 16.54 -0.37 12.95
N ALA A 32 16.59 -1.24 13.96
CA ALA A 32 16.40 -2.69 13.80
C ALA A 32 14.96 -3.12 13.48
N ARG A 33 14.00 -2.18 13.45
CA ARG A 33 12.59 -2.51 13.22
C ARG A 33 12.34 -2.63 11.71
N PRO A 34 11.57 -3.65 11.28
CA PRO A 34 11.36 -3.90 9.86
C PRO A 34 10.51 -2.82 9.19
N LEU A 35 9.55 -2.22 9.92
CA LEU A 35 8.65 -1.17 9.42
C LEU A 35 8.39 -0.14 10.51
N SER A 36 8.31 1.13 10.11
CA SER A 36 7.90 2.23 10.98
C SER A 36 6.45 2.62 10.70
N THR A 37 6.06 2.70 9.41
CA THR A 37 4.70 3.03 8.98
C THR A 37 4.30 2.17 7.78
N LEU A 38 3.09 1.65 7.77
CA LEU A 38 2.47 1.02 6.60
C LEU A 38 1.34 1.92 6.09
N GLN A 39 1.37 2.27 4.80
CA GLN A 39 0.34 3.10 4.18
C GLN A 39 -0.61 2.24 3.36
N LEU A 40 -1.91 2.46 3.52
CA LEU A 40 -2.97 1.76 2.80
C LEU A 40 -3.98 2.76 2.29
N ALA A 41 -4.05 2.93 0.97
CA ALA A 41 -5.14 3.65 0.31
C ALA A 41 -6.18 2.64 -0.18
N VAL A 42 -7.37 2.69 0.40
CA VAL A 42 -8.47 1.74 0.19
C VAL A 42 -9.58 2.43 -0.60
N ASP A 43 -9.78 1.98 -1.83
CA ASP A 43 -10.82 2.47 -2.75
C ASP A 43 -11.90 1.40 -2.94
N ALA A 44 -13.02 1.59 -2.26
CA ALA A 44 -14.21 0.76 -2.38
C ALA A 44 -15.31 1.49 -3.17
N GLU A 45 -16.46 0.84 -3.36
CA GLU A 45 -17.60 1.27 -4.21
C GLU A 45 -18.06 2.75 -4.08
N SER A 46 -17.72 3.45 -3.00
CA SER A 46 -18.08 4.85 -2.79
C SER A 46 -17.34 5.86 -3.69
N GLY A 47 -16.31 5.43 -4.41
CA GLY A 47 -15.47 6.28 -5.28
C GLY A 47 -14.50 7.21 -4.54
N ARG A 48 -14.61 7.28 -3.20
CA ARG A 48 -13.72 8.05 -2.33
C ARG A 48 -12.76 7.12 -1.60
N ALA A 49 -11.50 7.14 -2.02
CA ALA A 49 -10.44 6.42 -1.35
C ALA A 49 -10.23 6.92 0.09
N GLN A 50 -10.07 6.00 1.02
CA GLN A 50 -9.68 6.27 2.41
C GLN A 50 -8.22 5.87 2.59
N VAL A 51 -7.43 6.73 3.23
CA VAL A 51 -6.00 6.46 3.47
C VAL A 51 -5.78 6.22 4.94
N PHE A 52 -5.06 5.14 5.23
CA PHE A 52 -4.71 4.75 6.58
C PHE A 52 -3.20 4.66 6.71
N LEU A 53 -2.67 5.26 7.77
CA LEU A 53 -1.27 5.15 8.18
C LEU A 53 -1.24 4.29 9.44
N VAL A 54 -0.77 3.05 9.30
CA VAL A 54 -0.66 2.11 10.41
C VAL A 54 0.68 2.34 11.10
N ASP A 55 0.64 2.82 12.34
CA ASP A 55 1.84 3.02 13.17
C ASP A 55 2.39 1.67 13.64
N MET A 56 3.38 1.15 12.91
CA MET A 56 4.00 -0.14 13.19
C MET A 56 4.87 -0.09 14.46
N LEU A 57 5.27 1.10 14.92
CA LEU A 57 6.04 1.25 16.14
C LEU A 57 5.23 1.01 17.42
N ARG A 58 3.92 1.24 17.35
CA ARG A 58 2.98 1.02 18.45
C ARG A 58 2.54 -0.44 18.63
N ARG A 59 3.14 -1.37 17.88
CA ARG A 59 2.81 -2.82 17.89
C ARG A 59 1.31 -3.05 17.64
N PRO A 60 0.84 -2.90 16.39
CA PRO A 60 -0.57 -3.06 16.05
C PRO A 60 -1.14 -4.38 16.57
N SER A 61 -2.42 -4.37 16.95
CA SER A 61 -3.11 -5.57 17.44
C SER A 61 -3.12 -6.68 16.37
N ARG A 62 -3.27 -7.93 16.79
CA ARG A 62 -3.42 -9.08 15.87
C ARG A 62 -4.52 -8.84 14.83
N THR A 63 -5.64 -8.27 15.24
CA THR A 63 -6.75 -7.89 14.35
C THR A 63 -6.34 -6.86 13.31
N THR A 64 -5.53 -5.86 13.68
CA THR A 64 -5.04 -4.85 12.75
C THR A 64 -4.11 -5.46 11.72
N LEU A 65 -3.17 -6.30 12.15
CA LEU A 65 -2.26 -7.03 11.26
C LEU A 65 -3.00 -7.98 10.33
N ASP A 66 -4.02 -8.69 10.83
CA ASP A 66 -4.87 -9.57 10.01
C ASP A 66 -5.64 -8.79 8.94
N LEU A 67 -6.21 -7.65 9.27
CA LEU A 67 -6.89 -6.79 8.30
C LEU A 67 -5.92 -6.23 7.25
N CYS A 68 -4.72 -5.82 7.65
CA CYS A 68 -3.67 -5.42 6.70
C CYS A 68 -3.33 -6.59 5.76
N ARG A 69 -3.12 -7.80 6.30
CA ARG A 69 -2.84 -9.00 5.51
C ARG A 69 -3.94 -9.28 4.50
N ARG A 70 -5.21 -9.24 4.92
CA ARG A 70 -6.36 -9.52 4.03
C ARG A 70 -6.55 -8.46 2.97
N LEU A 71 -6.25 -7.19 3.26
CA LEU A 71 -6.21 -6.13 2.25
C LEU A 71 -5.05 -6.30 1.26
N LEU A 72 -3.95 -6.94 1.67
CA LEU A 72 -2.77 -7.14 0.84
C LEU A 72 -2.72 -8.51 0.15
N LEU A 73 -3.51 -9.50 0.55
CA LEU A 73 -3.55 -10.82 -0.09
C LEU A 73 -4.94 -11.03 -0.68
N PRO A 74 -5.16 -10.68 -1.96
CA PRO A 74 -6.44 -10.88 -2.61
C PRO A 74 -6.74 -12.38 -2.71
N THR A 75 -7.90 -12.77 -2.21
CA THR A 75 -8.39 -14.15 -2.25
C THR A 75 -9.56 -14.25 -3.20
N SER A 76 -9.45 -15.09 -4.22
CA SER A 76 -10.58 -15.46 -5.07
C SER A 76 -11.56 -16.34 -4.29
N SER A 77 -12.86 -16.12 -4.47
CA SER A 77 -13.90 -16.95 -3.87
C SER A 77 -14.92 -17.36 -4.93
N GLY A 78 -14.96 -18.66 -5.24
CA GLY A 78 -15.78 -19.18 -6.33
C GLY A 78 -15.43 -18.52 -7.66
N GLN A 79 -16.41 -17.89 -8.29
CA GLN A 79 -16.25 -17.16 -9.56
C GLN A 79 -15.89 -15.68 -9.38
N SER A 80 -15.85 -15.17 -8.14
CA SER A 80 -15.52 -13.77 -7.89
C SER A 80 -14.00 -13.60 -7.85
N PRO A 81 -13.41 -12.76 -8.73
CA PRO A 81 -12.00 -12.44 -8.64
C PRO A 81 -11.72 -11.73 -7.31
N GLY A 82 -10.52 -11.97 -6.76
CA GLY A 82 -10.02 -11.17 -5.64
C GLY A 82 -9.93 -9.68 -5.99
N HIS A 83 -9.76 -8.82 -4.98
CA HIS A 83 -9.55 -7.39 -5.22
C HIS A 83 -8.19 -7.09 -5.87
N THR A 84 -8.05 -5.88 -6.37
CA THR A 84 -6.78 -5.41 -6.92
C THR A 84 -5.89 -4.87 -5.81
N VAL A 85 -4.62 -5.28 -5.79
CA VAL A 85 -3.58 -4.67 -4.94
C VAL A 85 -2.54 -4.00 -5.82
N LEU A 86 -2.30 -2.71 -5.58
CA LEU A 86 -1.35 -1.87 -6.30
C LEU A 86 -0.13 -1.59 -5.42
N VAL A 87 1.05 -1.76 -6.01
CA VAL A 87 2.34 -1.52 -5.35
C VAL A 87 3.32 -0.87 -6.33
N PHE A 88 4.45 -0.36 -5.86
CA PHE A 88 5.47 0.22 -6.73
C PHE A 88 6.87 -0.29 -6.35
N SER A 89 7.48 -1.12 -7.21
CA SER A 89 8.79 -1.73 -6.93
C SER A 89 8.89 -2.45 -5.57
N PRO A 90 7.96 -3.36 -5.25
CA PRO A 90 7.62 -3.79 -3.88
C PRO A 90 8.64 -4.70 -3.19
N ARG A 91 9.82 -4.91 -3.78
CA ARG A 91 10.74 -5.98 -3.33
C ARG A 91 11.16 -5.77 -1.88
N GLN A 92 11.44 -4.53 -1.52
CA GLN A 92 11.86 -4.15 -0.18
C GLN A 92 10.68 -4.12 0.82
N ASP A 93 9.53 -3.68 0.36
CA ASP A 93 8.27 -3.65 1.13
C ASP A 93 7.84 -5.05 1.51
N LEU A 94 7.87 -5.99 0.56
CA LEU A 94 7.52 -7.39 0.79
C LEU A 94 8.37 -8.01 1.90
N GLN A 95 9.70 -7.86 1.83
CA GLN A 95 10.61 -8.39 2.84
C GLN A 95 10.30 -7.82 4.24
N ARG A 96 9.99 -6.53 4.30
CA ARG A 96 9.67 -5.82 5.55
C ARG A 96 8.29 -6.17 6.09
N LEU A 97 7.28 -6.32 5.23
CA LEU A 97 5.94 -6.78 5.60
C LEU A 97 5.97 -8.19 6.21
N VAL A 98 6.80 -9.08 5.66
CA VAL A 98 7.04 -10.41 6.22
C VAL A 98 7.74 -10.30 7.57
N ALA A 99 8.84 -9.56 7.66
CA ALA A 99 9.59 -9.39 8.90
C ALA A 99 8.77 -8.70 10.01
N ALA A 100 7.83 -7.83 9.65
CA ALA A 100 6.91 -7.17 10.57
C ALA A 100 5.72 -8.06 10.99
N GLY A 101 5.58 -9.26 10.43
CA GLY A 101 4.48 -10.19 10.72
C GLY A 101 3.15 -9.82 10.07
N VAL A 102 3.14 -8.88 9.12
CA VAL A 102 1.95 -8.56 8.32
C VAL A 102 1.68 -9.71 7.35
N LEU A 103 2.68 -10.10 6.56
CA LEU A 103 2.56 -11.21 5.61
C LEU A 103 3.17 -12.51 6.16
N PRO A 104 2.66 -13.69 5.74
CA PRO A 104 3.28 -14.98 6.06
C PRO A 104 4.74 -15.08 5.58
N SER A 105 5.56 -15.86 6.28
CA SER A 105 6.98 -16.04 5.96
C SER A 105 7.26 -16.55 4.55
N HIS A 106 6.42 -17.46 4.04
CA HIS A 106 6.58 -18.02 2.69
C HIS A 106 6.43 -16.95 1.58
N CYS A 107 5.76 -15.83 1.83
CA CYS A 107 5.60 -14.77 0.85
C CYS A 107 6.92 -14.08 0.49
N ALA A 108 7.93 -14.12 1.36
CA ALA A 108 9.21 -13.42 1.12
C ALA A 108 9.97 -13.90 -0.12
N ALA A 109 9.71 -15.13 -0.57
CA ALA A 109 10.34 -15.72 -1.74
C ALA A 109 9.50 -15.61 -3.02
N LEU A 110 8.24 -15.17 -2.92
CA LEU A 110 7.32 -15.12 -4.06
C LEU A 110 7.50 -13.81 -4.84
N PRO A 111 7.42 -13.85 -6.17
CA PRO A 111 7.31 -12.63 -6.95
C PRO A 111 5.93 -11.97 -6.72
N SER A 112 5.88 -10.64 -6.82
CA SER A 112 4.67 -9.86 -6.47
C SER A 112 3.40 -10.28 -7.23
N HIS A 113 3.53 -10.70 -8.49
CA HIS A 113 2.37 -11.16 -9.29
C HIS A 113 1.75 -12.47 -8.78
N GLU A 114 2.53 -13.36 -8.15
CA GLU A 114 2.00 -14.56 -7.49
C GLU A 114 1.24 -14.24 -6.20
N LEU A 115 1.50 -13.06 -5.60
CA LEU A 115 0.71 -12.52 -4.49
C LEU A 115 -0.56 -11.78 -4.98
N GLY A 116 -0.82 -11.75 -6.30
CA GLY A 116 -1.90 -10.96 -6.89
C GLY A 116 -1.64 -9.45 -6.88
N TRP A 117 -0.38 -9.01 -6.72
CA TRP A 117 -0.03 -7.59 -6.75
C TRP A 117 0.25 -7.12 -8.17
N THR A 118 -0.26 -5.94 -8.49
CA THR A 118 0.08 -5.17 -9.68
C THR A 118 1.21 -4.21 -9.34
N ASP A 119 2.42 -4.51 -9.81
CA ASP A 119 3.56 -3.60 -9.71
C ASP A 119 3.42 -2.48 -10.75
N VAL A 120 2.93 -1.33 -10.27
CA VAL A 120 2.63 -0.14 -11.08
C VAL A 120 3.88 0.35 -11.81
N GLN A 121 5.09 0.10 -11.30
CA GLN A 121 6.34 0.47 -11.98
C GLN A 121 6.49 -0.21 -13.35
N ARG A 122 5.97 -1.44 -13.50
CA ARG A 122 6.17 -2.29 -14.69
C ARG A 122 5.21 -1.99 -15.84
N LEU A 123 4.27 -1.07 -15.62
CA LEU A 123 3.33 -0.66 -16.65
C LEU A 123 4.02 0.24 -17.68
N ASP A 124 3.45 0.31 -18.89
CA ASP A 124 4.04 1.14 -19.95
C ASP A 124 3.75 2.63 -19.73
N TRP A 125 4.71 3.29 -19.11
CA TRP A 125 4.68 4.73 -18.88
C TRP A 125 5.31 5.56 -20.02
N GLY A 126 5.93 4.92 -21.02
CA GLY A 126 6.73 5.63 -22.03
C GLY A 126 7.95 6.36 -21.45
N LEU A 127 8.52 5.84 -20.36
CA LEU A 127 9.64 6.44 -19.61
C LEU A 127 10.86 5.51 -19.48
N GLY A 128 10.89 4.42 -20.25
CA GLY A 128 11.90 3.37 -20.13
C GLY A 128 11.52 2.26 -19.14
N PRO A 129 12.43 1.31 -18.85
CA PRO A 129 12.09 0.04 -18.22
C PRO A 129 11.81 0.09 -16.72
N GLN A 130 12.35 1.08 -16.00
CA GLN A 130 12.22 1.20 -14.53
C GLN A 130 12.12 2.66 -14.11
N PRO A 131 11.06 3.38 -14.50
CA PRO A 131 10.89 4.77 -14.10
C PRO A 131 10.69 4.85 -12.57
N GLY A 132 11.11 5.97 -11.98
CA GLY A 132 10.77 6.27 -10.59
C GLY A 132 9.34 6.80 -10.47
N LEU A 133 8.69 6.55 -9.32
CA LEU A 133 7.29 6.93 -9.07
C LEU A 133 7.02 8.42 -9.37
N ARG A 134 7.91 9.31 -8.92
CA ARG A 134 7.82 10.75 -9.23
C ARG A 134 7.73 11.04 -10.74
N ALA A 135 8.54 10.38 -11.55
CA ALA A 135 8.55 10.61 -13.00
C ALA A 135 7.24 10.11 -13.64
N VAL A 136 6.73 8.97 -13.17
CA VAL A 136 5.44 8.42 -13.60
C VAL A 136 4.30 9.37 -13.23
N VAL A 137 4.25 9.84 -11.99
CA VAL A 137 3.23 10.78 -11.50
C VAL A 137 3.29 12.12 -12.24
N GLU A 138 4.48 12.67 -12.47
CA GLU A 138 4.65 13.91 -13.24
C GLU A 138 4.19 13.74 -14.69
N ARG A 139 4.56 12.62 -15.33
CA ARG A 139 4.18 12.32 -16.72
C ARG A 139 2.68 12.12 -16.91
N ARG A 140 2.02 11.43 -15.97
CA ARG A 140 0.63 10.96 -16.15
C ARG A 140 -0.41 11.79 -15.43
N LEU A 141 -0.07 12.37 -14.29
CA LEU A 141 -0.99 13.17 -13.48
C LEU A 141 -0.69 14.67 -13.54
N GLY A 142 0.44 15.08 -14.16
CA GLY A 142 0.87 16.49 -14.18
C GLY A 142 1.20 17.04 -12.78
N ALA A 143 1.38 16.16 -11.79
CA ALA A 143 1.64 16.50 -10.40
C ALA A 143 3.08 16.16 -10.02
N ARG A 144 3.63 16.86 -9.01
CA ARG A 144 4.97 16.57 -8.48
C ARG A 144 4.86 15.96 -7.09
N LEU A 145 5.50 14.81 -6.91
CA LEU A 145 5.73 14.24 -5.58
C LEU A 145 6.98 14.89 -4.98
N ASP A 146 6.82 15.50 -3.81
CA ASP A 146 7.93 15.99 -3.00
C ASP A 146 8.64 14.80 -2.35
N LYS A 147 9.95 14.65 -2.55
CA LYS A 147 10.74 13.53 -2.02
C LYS A 147 11.44 13.83 -0.69
N ARG A 148 11.29 15.03 -0.13
CA ARG A 148 12.03 15.45 1.07
C ARG A 148 11.82 14.50 2.27
N MET A 149 10.63 13.90 2.37
CA MET A 149 10.30 13.01 3.50
C MET A 149 10.74 11.55 3.30
N GLN A 150 11.15 11.14 2.10
CA GLN A 150 11.57 9.76 1.81
C GLN A 150 12.72 9.29 2.72
N THR A 151 13.65 10.18 3.04
CA THR A 151 14.81 9.90 3.91
C THR A 151 14.67 10.54 5.30
N SER A 152 13.45 10.87 5.73
CA SER A 152 13.19 11.46 7.04
C SER A 152 13.32 10.42 8.17
N ASP A 153 13.36 10.88 9.42
CA ASP A 153 13.29 9.98 10.58
C ASP A 153 11.85 9.44 10.74
N TRP A 154 11.56 8.32 10.07
CA TRP A 154 10.27 7.64 10.14
C TRP A 154 10.01 6.95 11.48
N ASP A 155 11.02 6.83 12.35
CA ASP A 155 10.86 6.31 13.71
C ASP A 155 10.43 7.39 14.71
N ARG A 156 10.54 8.67 14.34
CA ARG A 156 10.08 9.81 15.14
C ARG A 156 8.59 9.68 15.50
N ARG A 157 8.25 9.96 16.76
CA ARG A 157 6.85 10.08 17.21
C ARG A 157 6.62 11.36 18.03
N PRO A 158 5.51 12.10 17.79
CA PRO A 158 4.54 11.91 16.70
C PRO A 158 5.19 12.12 15.32
N LEU A 159 4.59 11.62 14.25
CA LEU A 159 5.04 11.96 12.88
C LEU A 159 4.83 13.46 12.64
N LEU A 160 5.67 14.07 11.80
CA LEU A 160 5.45 15.43 11.30
C LEU A 160 4.24 15.45 10.36
N GLN A 161 3.57 16.61 10.25
CA GLN A 161 2.49 16.77 9.27
C GLN A 161 2.98 16.48 7.85
N GLU A 162 4.19 16.93 7.51
CA GLU A 162 4.82 16.67 6.21
C GLU A 162 5.05 15.17 5.95
N GLN A 163 5.41 14.39 6.98
CA GLN A 163 5.53 12.93 6.89
C GLN A 163 4.17 12.27 6.68
N LEU A 164 3.13 12.73 7.38
CA LEU A 164 1.76 12.23 7.20
C LEU A 164 1.25 12.49 5.77
N ASP A 165 1.45 13.72 5.28
CA ASP A 165 1.02 14.13 3.93
C ASP A 165 1.78 13.34 2.86
N TYR A 166 3.11 13.22 2.99
CA TYR A 166 3.95 12.42 2.10
C TYR A 166 3.48 10.96 2.06
N ALA A 167 3.36 10.31 3.22
CA ALA A 167 2.99 8.91 3.32
C ALA A 167 1.59 8.65 2.72
N ALA A 168 0.65 9.57 2.93
CA ALA A 168 -0.68 9.46 2.34
C ALA A 168 -0.65 9.60 0.81
N LEU A 169 0.17 10.52 0.28
CA LEU A 169 0.31 10.75 -1.16
C LEU A 169 0.95 9.57 -1.89
N ASP A 170 1.98 8.95 -1.32
CA ASP A 170 2.69 7.82 -1.96
C ASP A 170 1.76 6.63 -2.18
N ALA A 171 0.87 6.31 -1.23
CA ALA A 171 -0.16 5.29 -1.46
C ALA A 171 -1.28 5.75 -2.41
N VAL A 172 -1.82 6.96 -2.25
CA VAL A 172 -2.95 7.45 -3.08
C VAL A 172 -2.57 7.65 -4.54
N CYS A 173 -1.34 8.04 -4.83
CA CYS A 173 -0.93 8.31 -6.21
C CYS A 173 -1.01 7.04 -7.07
N LEU A 174 -0.79 5.85 -6.50
CA LEU A 174 -0.95 4.58 -7.22
C LEU A 174 -2.40 4.33 -7.63
N LEU A 175 -3.38 4.64 -6.76
CA LEU A 175 -4.80 4.58 -7.13
C LEU A 175 -5.14 5.54 -8.27
N ARG A 176 -4.58 6.76 -8.24
CA ARG A 176 -4.79 7.76 -9.29
C ARG A 176 -4.19 7.31 -10.62
N LEU A 177 -2.96 6.80 -10.59
CA LEU A 177 -2.30 6.25 -11.77
C LEU A 177 -3.12 5.10 -12.37
N TYR A 178 -3.58 4.16 -11.54
CA TYR A 178 -4.39 3.03 -11.99
C TYR A 178 -5.73 3.45 -12.61
N ARG A 179 -6.35 4.52 -12.11
CA ARG A 179 -7.60 5.06 -12.67
C ARG A 179 -7.41 5.82 -14.00
N CYS A 180 -6.18 6.21 -14.34
CA CYS A 180 -5.84 6.92 -15.57
C CYS A 180 -5.34 5.99 -16.68
N MET A 181 -5.23 4.69 -16.40
CA MET A 181 -4.97 3.65 -17.39
C MET A 181 -6.27 3.26 -18.09
#